data_AF-A0A7C5M3C1-F1
#
_entry.id   AF-A0A7C5M3C1-F1
#
_cell.length_a   1.000
_cell.length_b   1.000
_cell.length_c   1.000
_cell.angle_alpha   90.00
_cell.angle_beta   90.00
_cell.angle_gamma   90.00
#
_symmetry.space_group_name_H-M   'P 1'
#
loop_
_entity.id
_entity.type
_entity.pdbx_description
1 polymer ?
#
loop_
_entity_poly.entity_id
_entity_poly.type
_entity_poly.pdbx_seq_one_letter_code
_entity_poly.pdbx_strand_id
1 'polypeptide(L)'
;RSDLVVETVSLPIGTYPSAIKAIVPLIDDGLWLEARQALQAALDSLVVTEVIYPLPILRAEHMLARAEDLTENVERNDEQSDQLLRLLRGARREIKLAEALGYGTPDTLKAFHLELDEIVKKTNLGDSGKGFFDKIKSKVHDLLGGNPSE
;
A
#
# COMPACT_ATOMS: atom_id res chain seq x y z
N ARG A 1 5.95 -5.52 13.22
CA ARG A 1 5.35 -5.23 11.90
C ARG A 1 5.81 -3.85 11.47
N SER A 2 6.08 -3.66 10.19
CA SER A 2 6.61 -2.41 9.64
C SER A 2 5.68 -1.94 8.54
N ASP A 3 4.67 -1.17 8.95
CA ASP A 3 3.56 -0.75 8.10
C ASP A 3 3.32 0.75 8.26
N LEU A 4 2.73 1.35 7.24
CA LEU A 4 2.13 2.66 7.32
C LEU A 4 0.62 2.48 7.43
N VAL A 5 0.05 2.99 8.53
CA VAL A 5 -1.38 2.95 8.81
C VAL A 5 -1.95 4.34 8.56
N VAL A 6 -2.91 4.43 7.64
CA VAL A 6 -3.68 5.66 7.40
C VAL A 6 -5.07 5.47 7.97
N GLU A 7 -5.39 6.25 8.99
CA GLU A 7 -6.71 6.30 9.61
C GLU A 7 -7.47 7.52 9.09
N THR A 8 -8.65 7.30 8.52
CA THR A 8 -9.56 8.37 8.10
C THR A 8 -10.83 8.29 8.93
N VAL A 9 -11.07 9.32 9.75
CA VAL A 9 -12.31 9.46 10.53
C VAL A 9 -13.28 10.33 9.73
N SER A 10 -14.40 9.74 9.33
CA SER A 10 -15.39 10.36 8.45
C SER A 10 -16.70 10.66 9.18
N LEU A 11 -17.22 11.87 8.97
CA LEU A 11 -18.52 12.29 9.48
C LEU A 11 -19.65 11.78 8.57
N PRO A 12 -20.63 11.01 9.07
CA PRO A 12 -21.74 10.54 8.26
C PRO A 12 -22.71 11.70 7.98
N ILE A 13 -22.57 12.33 6.81
CA ILE A 13 -23.32 13.54 6.43
C ILE A 13 -24.85 13.36 6.39
N GLY A 14 -25.33 12.12 6.25
CA GLY A 14 -26.77 11.81 6.22
C GLY A 14 -27.43 11.83 7.60
N THR A 15 -26.70 11.51 8.67
CA THR A 15 -27.25 11.32 10.02
C THR A 15 -26.70 12.33 11.01
N TYR A 16 -25.43 12.73 10.88
CA TYR A 16 -24.74 13.59 11.83
C TYR A 16 -25.39 14.98 11.98
N PRO A 17 -25.71 15.73 10.91
CA PRO A 17 -26.35 17.05 11.06
C PRO A 17 -27.71 16.97 11.77
N SER A 18 -28.48 15.92 11.50
CA SER A 18 -29.78 15.69 12.14
C SER A 18 -29.63 15.36 13.62
N ALA A 19 -28.64 14.54 13.98
CA ALA A 19 -28.31 14.22 15.37
C ALA A 19 -27.92 15.48 16.15
N ILE A 20 -27.05 16.34 15.59
CA ILE A 20 -26.66 17.61 16.23
C ILE A 20 -27.86 18.52 16.44
N LYS A 21 -28.76 18.65 15.45
CA LYS A 21 -29.99 19.46 15.59
C LYS A 21 -30.91 18.95 16.70
N ALA A 22 -31.01 17.64 16.88
CA ALA A 22 -31.83 17.04 17.92
C ALA A 22 -31.28 17.26 19.35
N ILE A 23 -29.99 17.58 19.48
CA ILE A 23 -29.32 17.81 20.77
C ILE A 23 -29.51 19.25 21.27
N VAL A 24 -29.62 20.23 20.37
CA VAL A 24 -29.82 21.65 20.70
C VAL A 24 -30.92 21.88 21.76
N PRO A 25 -32.16 21.34 21.62
CA PRO A 25 -33.20 21.56 22.62
C PRO A 25 -32.85 20.97 24.00
N LEU A 26 -32.11 19.85 24.08
CA LEU A 26 -31.67 19.28 25.35
C LEU A 26 -30.73 20.22 26.10
N ILE A 27 -29.90 20.96 25.36
CA ILE A 27 -28.99 21.98 25.92
C ILE A 27 -29.81 23.18 26.41
N ASP A 28 -30.74 23.66 25.60
CA ASP A 28 -31.59 24.81 25.93
C ASP A 28 -32.46 24.53 27.18
N ASP A 29 -32.93 23.29 27.34
CA ASP A 29 -33.72 22.83 28.48
C ASP A 29 -32.87 22.51 29.73
N GLY A 30 -31.54 22.62 29.65
CA GLY A 30 -30.61 22.33 30.76
C GLY A 30 -30.47 20.83 31.08
N LEU A 31 -30.88 19.95 30.16
CA LEU A 31 -30.77 18.49 30.26
C LEU A 31 -29.36 18.03 29.86
N TRP A 32 -28.37 18.42 30.66
CA TRP A 32 -26.95 18.24 30.36
C TRP A 32 -26.52 16.77 30.25
N LEU A 33 -27.14 15.88 31.03
CA LEU A 33 -26.79 14.47 31.03
C LEU A 33 -27.21 13.79 29.72
N GLU A 34 -28.43 14.08 29.29
CA GLU A 34 -29.06 13.61 28.06
C GLU A 34 -28.36 14.18 26.83
N ALA A 35 -28.05 15.48 26.84
CA ALA A 35 -27.29 16.14 25.78
C ALA A 35 -25.90 15.50 25.61
N ARG A 36 -25.20 15.23 26.72
CA ARG A 36 -23.89 14.56 26.68
C ARG A 36 -23.98 13.15 26.11
N GLN A 37 -24.98 12.38 26.51
CA GLN A 37 -25.19 11.01 25.98
C GLN A 37 -25.46 11.03 24.47
N ALA A 38 -26.30 11.96 24.01
CA ALA A 38 -26.63 12.10 22.60
C ALA A 38 -25.42 12.58 21.76
N LEU A 39 -24.59 13.47 22.30
CA LEU A 39 -23.32 13.88 21.66
C LEU A 39 -22.34 12.71 21.55
N GLN A 40 -22.20 11.92 22.61
CA GLN A 40 -21.36 10.73 22.60
C GLN A 40 -21.83 9.74 21.53
N ALA A 41 -23.13 9.47 21.44
CA ALA A 41 -23.70 8.60 20.42
C ALA A 41 -23.46 9.13 18.99
N ALA A 42 -23.48 10.44 18.79
CA ALA A 42 -23.13 11.05 17.50
C ALA A 42 -21.65 10.90 17.15
N LEU A 43 -20.75 11.02 18.13
CA LEU A 43 -19.31 10.79 17.95
C LEU A 43 -18.99 9.31 17.71
N ASP A 44 -19.69 8.40 18.38
CA ASP A 44 -19.50 6.95 18.18
C ASP A 44 -20.04 6.48 16.81
N SER A 45 -20.82 7.32 16.12
CA SER A 45 -21.30 7.05 14.75
C SER A 45 -20.28 7.40 13.65
N LEU A 46 -19.14 8.00 14.02
CA LEU A 46 -18.08 8.33 13.07
C LEU A 46 -17.53 7.06 12.43
N VAL A 47 -17.36 7.10 11.11
CA VAL A 47 -16.83 5.96 10.35
C VAL A 47 -15.32 6.06 10.34
N VAL A 48 -14.64 5.06 10.90
CA VAL A 48 -13.18 4.95 10.86
C VAL A 48 -12.79 3.97 9.77
N THR A 49 -12.08 4.46 8.76
CA THR A 49 -11.50 3.64 7.71
C THR A 49 -10.00 3.54 7.94
N GLU A 50 -9.49 2.31 8.04
CA GLU A 50 -8.07 2.02 8.19
C GLU A 50 -7.53 1.42 6.89
N VAL A 51 -6.46 1.99 6.36
CA VAL A 51 -5.71 1.42 5.23
C VAL A 51 -4.29 1.11 5.68
N ILE A 52 -3.89 -0.17 5.52
CA ILE A 52 -2.58 -0.67 5.94
C ILE A 52 -1.71 -0.87 4.71
N TYR A 53 -0.61 -0.12 4.64
CA TYR A 53 0.38 -0.23 3.57
C TYR A 53 1.64 -0.95 4.08
N PRO A 54 1.92 -2.17 3.61
CA PRO A 54 3.12 -2.90 4.02
C PRO A 54 4.38 -2.26 3.46
N LEU A 55 5.24 -1.73 4.33
CA LEU A 55 6.48 -1.07 3.93
C LEU A 55 7.44 -1.98 3.15
N PRO A 56 7.55 -3.29 3.44
CA PRO A 56 8.39 -4.18 2.62
C PRO A 56 7.94 -4.21 1.16
N ILE A 57 6.63 -4.24 0.89
CA ILE A 57 6.09 -4.27 -0.47
C ILE A 57 6.34 -2.94 -1.19
N LEU A 58 6.10 -1.81 -0.52
CA LEU A 58 6.40 -0.48 -1.06
C LEU A 58 7.89 -0.29 -1.39
N ARG A 59 8.78 -0.77 -0.50
CA ARG A 59 10.23 -0.72 -0.75
C ARG A 59 10.62 -1.58 -1.94
N ALA A 60 10.03 -2.77 -2.09
CA ALA A 60 10.24 -3.62 -3.24
C ALA A 60 9.78 -2.94 -4.54
N GLU A 61 8.59 -2.32 -4.54
CA GLU A 61 8.05 -1.55 -5.68
C GLU A 61 9.04 -0.49 -6.15
N HIS A 62 9.52 0.35 -5.23
CA HIS A 62 10.44 1.42 -5.53
C HIS A 62 11.81 0.91 -6.02
N MET A 63 12.29 -0.23 -5.48
CA MET A 63 13.49 -0.88 -6.00
C MET A 63 13.29 -1.41 -7.43
N LEU A 64 12.10 -1.95 -7.74
CA LEU A 64 11.76 -2.45 -9.08
C LEU A 64 11.61 -1.32 -10.09
N ALA A 65 11.02 -0.19 -9.70
CA ALA A 65 10.95 0.99 -10.55
C ALA A 65 12.35 1.49 -10.95
N ARG A 66 13.26 1.62 -9.98
CA ARG A 66 14.66 2.00 -10.27
C ARG A 66 15.41 0.95 -11.09
N ALA A 67 15.10 -0.33 -10.89
CA ALA A 67 15.69 -1.42 -11.67
C ALA A 67 15.21 -1.37 -13.13
N GLU A 68 13.96 -1.00 -13.38
CA GLU A 68 13.44 -0.80 -14.73
C GLU A 68 14.14 0.36 -15.43
N ASP A 69 14.28 1.52 -14.77
CA ASP A 69 14.98 2.68 -15.34
C ASP A 69 16.41 2.31 -15.80
N LEU A 70 17.13 1.52 -14.99
CA LEU A 70 18.45 1.01 -15.36
C LEU A 70 18.41 -0.04 -16.48
N THR A 71 17.33 -0.82 -16.56
CA THR A 71 17.15 -1.84 -17.60
C THR A 71 16.82 -1.22 -18.96
N GLU A 72 16.08 -0.11 -18.99
CA GLU A 72 15.80 0.62 -20.23
C GLU A 72 17.01 1.38 -20.77
N ASN A 73 18.01 1.66 -19.93
CA ASN A 73 19.26 2.27 -20.38
C ASN A 73 20.10 1.26 -21.20
N VAL A 74 20.22 1.50 -22.50
CA VAL A 74 21.00 0.67 -23.44
C VAL A 74 22.51 0.88 -23.27
N GLU A 75 22.93 2.05 -22.80
CA GLU A 75 24.36 2.38 -22.57
C GLU A 75 24.77 2.15 -21.11
N ARG A 76 24.14 1.16 -20.45
CA ARG A 76 24.40 0.87 -19.04
C ARG A 76 25.84 0.41 -18.82
N ASN A 77 26.56 1.07 -17.91
CA ASN A 77 27.93 0.68 -17.54
C ASN A 77 27.95 -0.46 -16.50
N ASP A 78 29.15 -0.96 -16.17
CA ASP A 78 29.32 -2.07 -15.22
C ASP A 78 28.80 -1.72 -13.80
N GLU A 79 29.04 -0.50 -13.33
CA GLU A 79 28.57 -0.04 -12.02
C GLU A 79 27.04 -0.01 -11.93
N GLN A 80 26.39 0.44 -13.00
CA GLN A 80 24.94 0.47 -13.12
C GLN A 80 24.36 -0.95 -13.25
N SER A 81 25.08 -1.87 -13.91
CA SER A 81 24.69 -3.29 -13.98
C SER A 81 24.79 -3.96 -12.61
N ASP A 82 25.83 -3.66 -11.84
CA ASP A 82 25.95 -4.06 -10.45
C ASP A 82 24.85 -3.47 -9.57
N GLN A 83 24.51 -2.20 -9.80
CA GLN A 83 23.41 -1.53 -9.10
C GLN A 83 22.07 -2.19 -9.41
N LEU A 84 21.80 -2.53 -10.67
CA LEU A 84 20.61 -3.28 -11.09
C LEU A 84 20.50 -4.61 -10.33
N LEU A 85 21.60 -5.37 -10.28
CA LEU A 85 21.66 -6.62 -9.52
C LEU A 85 21.46 -6.43 -8.01
N ARG A 86 21.95 -5.34 -7.44
CA ARG A 86 21.73 -4.99 -6.02
C ARG A 86 20.26 -4.65 -5.75
N LEU A 87 19.62 -3.90 -6.65
CA LEU A 87 18.20 -3.54 -6.56
C LEU A 87 17.30 -4.77 -6.66
N LEU A 88 17.52 -5.65 -7.64
CA LEU A 88 16.76 -6.91 -7.79
C LEU A 88 16.92 -7.83 -6.57
N ARG A 89 18.13 -7.95 -6.03
CA ARG A 89 18.39 -8.69 -4.78
C ARG A 89 17.73 -8.02 -3.58
N GLY A 90 17.70 -6.69 -3.54
CA GLY A 90 16.99 -5.92 -2.52
C GLY A 90 15.50 -6.18 -2.53
N ALA A 91 14.86 -6.06 -3.69
CA ALA A 91 13.44 -6.33 -3.87
C ALA A 91 13.10 -7.76 -3.42
N ARG A 92 13.92 -8.76 -3.77
CA ARG A 92 13.74 -10.14 -3.30
C ARG A 92 13.78 -10.26 -1.78
N ARG A 93 14.68 -9.55 -1.09
CA ARG A 93 14.75 -9.57 0.38
C ARG A 93 13.52 -8.94 1.00
N GLU A 94 13.05 -7.83 0.46
CA GLU A 94 11.84 -7.16 0.93
C GLU A 94 10.59 -8.02 0.76
N ILE A 95 10.44 -8.73 -0.37
CA ILE A 95 9.33 -9.69 -0.57
C ILE A 95 9.40 -10.86 0.42
N LYS A 96 10.58 -11.40 0.71
CA LYS A 96 10.74 -12.44 1.76
C LYS A 96 10.40 -11.91 3.15
N LEU A 97 10.72 -10.66 3.43
CA LEU A 97 10.33 -10.01 4.66
C LEU A 97 8.80 -9.83 4.72
N ALA A 98 8.18 -9.46 3.60
CA ALA A 98 6.73 -9.37 3.48
C ALA A 98 6.06 -10.73 3.78
N GLU A 99 6.58 -11.81 3.20
CA GLU A 99 6.15 -13.20 3.47
C GLU A 99 6.28 -13.56 4.95
N ALA A 100 7.45 -13.30 5.55
CA ALA A 100 7.70 -13.61 6.96
C ALA A 100 6.78 -12.83 7.91
N LEU A 101 6.30 -11.66 7.49
CA LEU A 101 5.37 -10.82 8.26
C LEU A 101 3.89 -11.14 7.96
N GLY A 102 3.63 -12.03 6.99
CA GLY A 102 2.30 -12.51 6.63
C GLY A 102 1.57 -11.67 5.59
N TYR A 103 2.28 -10.86 4.79
CA TYR A 103 1.66 -10.13 3.67
C TYR A 103 1.63 -10.99 2.40
N GLY A 104 0.46 -11.04 1.76
CA GLY A 104 0.23 -11.83 0.54
C GLY A 104 -0.08 -13.31 0.80
N THR A 105 -0.55 -14.00 -0.22
CA THR A 105 -0.77 -15.46 -0.18
C THR A 105 0.46 -16.21 -0.67
N PRO A 106 0.67 -17.47 -0.24
CA PRO A 106 1.80 -18.28 -0.71
C PRO A 106 1.90 -18.36 -2.24
N ASP A 107 0.77 -18.40 -2.94
CA ASP A 107 0.74 -18.51 -4.40
C ASP A 107 1.10 -17.18 -5.08
N THR A 108 0.61 -16.05 -4.56
CA THR A 108 1.01 -14.73 -5.06
C THR A 108 2.52 -14.52 -4.89
N LEU A 109 3.07 -14.86 -3.73
CA LEU A 109 4.49 -14.66 -3.41
C LEU A 109 5.41 -15.59 -4.22
N LYS A 110 4.99 -16.84 -4.46
CA LYS A 110 5.69 -17.74 -5.39
C LYS A 110 5.74 -17.17 -6.80
N ALA A 111 4.60 -16.68 -7.30
CA ALA A 111 4.52 -16.09 -8.63
C ALA A 111 5.43 -14.85 -8.75
N PHE A 112 5.55 -14.08 -7.69
CA PHE A 112 6.51 -12.97 -7.57
C PHE A 112 7.97 -13.40 -7.67
N HIS A 113 8.34 -14.45 -6.94
CA HIS A 113 9.70 -14.96 -6.97
C HIS A 113 10.09 -15.47 -8.36
N LEU A 114 9.16 -16.16 -9.03
CA LEU A 114 9.35 -16.63 -10.40
C LEU A 114 9.59 -15.48 -11.38
N GLU A 115 8.78 -14.42 -11.30
CA GLU A 115 8.96 -13.24 -12.17
C GLU A 115 10.27 -12.51 -11.89
N LEU A 116 10.68 -12.38 -10.61
CA LEU A 116 12.00 -11.85 -10.28
C LEU A 116 13.13 -12.69 -10.88
N ASP A 117 13.02 -14.02 -10.85
CA ASP A 117 14.01 -14.91 -11.46
C ASP A 117 14.05 -14.73 -12.99
N GLU A 118 12.91 -14.55 -13.65
CA GLU A 118 12.85 -14.26 -15.08
C GLU A 118 13.49 -12.91 -15.43
N ILE A 119 13.21 -11.87 -14.65
CA ILE A 119 13.81 -10.54 -14.84
C ILE A 119 15.32 -10.60 -14.64
N VAL A 120 15.79 -11.27 -13.57
CA VAL A 120 17.22 -11.44 -13.32
C VAL A 120 17.88 -12.18 -14.48
N LYS A 121 17.26 -13.23 -15.02
CA LYS A 121 17.80 -13.95 -16.19
C LYS A 121 17.91 -13.03 -17.40
N LYS A 122 16.84 -12.30 -17.77
CA LYS A 122 16.86 -11.41 -18.94
C LYS A 122 17.89 -10.28 -18.78
N THR A 123 17.95 -9.66 -17.61
CA THR A 123 18.84 -8.52 -17.36
C THR A 123 20.30 -8.91 -17.14
N ASN A 124 20.59 -10.12 -16.64
CA ASN A 124 21.96 -10.65 -16.51
C ASN A 124 22.57 -11.09 -17.84
N LEU A 125 21.78 -11.25 -18.90
CA LEU A 125 22.30 -11.50 -20.24
C LEU A 125 22.70 -10.20 -20.98
N GLY A 126 22.67 -9.04 -20.30
CA GLY A 126 23.03 -7.75 -20.90
C GLY A 126 21.91 -7.14 -21.73
N ASP A 127 20.74 -7.78 -21.78
CA ASP A 127 19.61 -7.27 -22.55
C ASP A 127 19.01 -6.05 -21.84
N SER A 128 18.95 -4.94 -22.56
CA SER A 128 18.19 -3.74 -22.22
C SER A 128 16.88 -3.74 -23.00
N GLY A 129 15.78 -3.34 -22.34
CA GLY A 129 14.46 -3.42 -22.96
C GLY A 129 13.35 -2.89 -22.06
N LYS A 130 12.26 -2.47 -22.70
CA LYS A 130 11.05 -1.98 -22.03
C LYS A 130 10.10 -3.12 -21.68
N GLY A 131 9.31 -2.93 -20.63
CA GLY A 131 8.24 -3.85 -20.25
C GLY A 131 8.69 -5.15 -19.60
N PHE A 132 9.96 -5.26 -19.20
CA PHE A 132 10.46 -6.42 -18.46
C PHE A 132 9.83 -6.50 -17.06
N PHE A 133 9.39 -5.36 -16.51
CA PHE A 133 8.88 -5.24 -15.15
C PHE A 133 7.35 -5.06 -15.09
N ASP A 134 6.64 -4.97 -16.23
CA ASP A 134 5.19 -4.70 -16.25
C ASP A 134 4.39 -5.71 -15.43
N LYS A 135 4.69 -7.00 -15.62
CA LYS A 135 4.00 -8.10 -14.92
C LYS A 135 4.20 -8.01 -13.40
N ILE A 136 5.45 -7.82 -12.98
CA ILE A 136 5.76 -7.80 -11.55
C ILE A 136 5.20 -6.54 -10.89
N LYS A 137 5.21 -5.39 -11.57
CA LYS A 137 4.60 -4.15 -11.08
C LYS A 137 3.10 -4.28 -10.89
N SER A 138 2.40 -4.90 -11.86
CA SER A 138 0.97 -5.18 -11.71
C SER A 138 0.69 -6.00 -10.46
N LYS A 139 1.49 -7.04 -10.20
CA LYS A 139 1.33 -7.87 -9.00
C LYS A 139 1.64 -7.12 -7.71
N VAL A 140 2.57 -6.15 -7.73
CA VAL A 140 2.89 -5.33 -6.54
C VAL A 140 1.72 -4.44 -6.23
N HIS A 141 1.13 -3.85 -7.26
CA HIS A 141 -0.06 -3.05 -7.13
C HIS A 141 -1.24 -3.86 -6.56
N ASP A 142 -1.45 -5.09 -7.04
CA ASP A 142 -2.49 -5.98 -6.52
C ASP A 142 -2.27 -6.30 -5.03
N LEU A 143 -1.01 -6.52 -4.60
CA LEU A 143 -0.67 -6.78 -3.20
C LEU A 143 -0.83 -5.57 -2.28
N LEU A 144 -0.71 -4.36 -2.80
CA LEU A 144 -0.95 -3.13 -2.04
C LEU A 144 -2.45 -2.80 -1.91
N GLY A 145 -3.33 -3.67 -2.42
CA GLY A 145 -4.76 -3.48 -2.36
C GLY A 145 -5.22 -2.43 -3.36
N GLY A 146 -4.83 -2.59 -4.63
CA GLY A 146 -5.42 -1.86 -5.76
C GLY A 146 -6.93 -2.03 -5.79
N ASN A 147 -7.63 -1.22 -4.99
CA ASN A 147 -8.97 -0.78 -5.32
C ASN A 147 -8.76 0.30 -6.40
N PRO A 148 -9.26 0.09 -7.63
CA PRO A 148 -9.37 1.20 -8.54
C PRO A 148 -10.19 2.27 -7.82
N SER A 149 -9.69 3.48 -7.84
CA SER A 149 -10.42 4.68 -7.50
C SER A 149 -11.86 4.57 -8.00
N GLU A 150 -12.82 4.82 -7.11
CA GLU A 150 -14.16 5.26 -7.50
C GLU A 150 -14.08 6.44 -8.49
#